data_AF-A0A9Q3FJT9-F1
#
_entry.id   AF-A0A9Q3FJT9-F1
#
_cell.length_a   1.000
_cell.length_b   1.000
_cell.length_c   1.000
_cell.angle_alpha   90.00
_cell.angle_beta   90.00
_cell.angle_gamma   90.00
#
_symmetry.space_group_name_H-M   'P 1'
#
loop_
_entity.id
_entity.type
_entity.pdbx_description
1 polymer ?
#
loop_
_entity_poly.entity_id
_entity_poly.type
_entity_poly.pdbx_seq_one_letter_code
_entity_poly.pdbx_strand_id
1 'polypeptide(L)'
;MELCFPKPAVALIAKSPELLHKRAGHPGNDILWGMHPNINNMGFCEACALGKSKQLPYKGTLPREKAPGHTVHSDLSSRISPPRIGGGNYYLKLTDDYSIFKSIYILKHKSDVEAEINYYVHEVERKHGYCVRVFVNDNGA
;
A
#
# COMPACT_ATOMS: atom_id res chain seq x y z
N MET A 1 -26.04 5.07 -9.07
CA MET A 1 -26.54 4.34 -7.90
C MET A 1 -26.51 5.29 -6.73
N GLU A 2 -27.58 6.04 -6.51
CA GLU A 2 -27.72 6.85 -5.31
C GLU A 2 -28.02 5.94 -4.13
N LEU A 3 -27.13 5.94 -3.14
CA LEU A 3 -27.39 5.27 -1.87
C LEU A 3 -28.43 6.11 -1.12
N CYS A 4 -29.70 5.72 -1.23
CA CYS A 4 -30.78 6.23 -0.40
C CYS A 4 -30.57 5.73 1.03
N PHE A 5 -29.89 6.53 1.85
CA PHE A 5 -29.87 6.29 3.29
C PHE A 5 -31.25 6.69 3.85
N PRO A 6 -31.98 5.77 4.51
CA PRO A 6 -33.26 6.11 5.12
C PRO A 6 -33.02 7.21 6.16
N LYS A 7 -33.76 8.32 6.06
CA LYS A 7 -33.76 9.38 7.07
C LYS A 7 -34.23 8.77 8.40
N PRO A 8 -33.39 8.65 9.43
CA PRO A 8 -33.86 8.14 10.70
C PRO A 8 -34.80 9.18 11.31
N ALA A 9 -36.08 8.82 11.37
CA ALA A 9 -37.09 9.52 12.15
C ALA A 9 -36.89 9.22 13.64
N VAL A 10 -35.81 9.75 14.21
CA VAL A 10 -35.71 9.99 15.65
C VAL A 10 -35.07 11.35 15.77
N ALA A 11 -35.88 12.34 16.20
CA ALA A 11 -35.41 13.66 16.55
C ALA A 11 -34.45 13.56 17.73
N LEU A 12 -33.20 13.21 17.44
CA LEU A 12 -32.10 13.31 18.38
C LEU A 12 -31.82 14.80 18.47
N ILE A 13 -32.35 15.44 19.51
CA ILE A 13 -31.96 16.79 19.90
C ILE A 13 -30.50 16.70 20.38
N ALA A 14 -29.57 16.58 19.45
CA ALA A 14 -28.15 16.69 19.74
C ALA A 14 -27.88 18.18 19.94
N LYS A 15 -27.96 18.60 21.20
CA LYS A 15 -27.73 20.00 21.60
C LYS A 15 -26.32 20.50 21.26
N SER A 16 -25.38 19.57 21.04
CA SER A 16 -24.00 19.89 20.71
C SER A 16 -23.37 18.92 19.69
N PRO A 17 -22.42 19.40 18.86
CA PRO A 17 -21.65 18.60 17.91
C PRO A 17 -20.98 17.35 18.50
N GLU A 18 -20.43 17.47 19.70
CA GLU A 18 -19.69 16.41 20.41
C GLU A 18 -20.62 15.23 20.74
N LEU A 19 -21.85 15.54 21.13
CA LEU A 19 -22.84 14.52 21.51
C LEU A 19 -23.32 13.75 20.27
N LEU A 20 -23.55 14.46 19.15
CA LEU A 20 -23.93 13.82 17.90
C LEU A 20 -22.80 12.91 17.39
N HIS A 21 -21.57 13.41 17.40
CA HIS A 21 -20.39 12.63 17.05
C HIS A 21 -20.28 11.32 17.86
N LYS A 22 -20.46 11.37 19.19
CA LYS A 22 -20.39 10.17 20.04
C LYS A 22 -21.54 9.18 19.75
N ARG A 23 -22.76 9.68 19.58
CA ARG A 23 -23.96 8.81 19.41
C ARG A 23 -24.08 8.22 18.01
N ALA A 24 -23.58 8.91 16.99
CA ALA A 24 -23.64 8.47 15.59
C ALA A 24 -22.48 7.54 15.18
N GLY A 25 -21.66 7.07 16.13
CA GLY A 25 -20.56 6.17 15.84
C GLY A 25 -19.28 6.86 15.38
N HIS A 26 -18.97 8.04 15.93
CA HIS A 26 -17.75 8.80 15.66
C HIS A 26 -17.51 9.23 14.20
N PRO A 27 -18.55 9.71 13.47
CA PRO A 27 -18.38 10.23 12.12
C PRO A 27 -17.44 11.45 12.09
N GLY A 28 -16.78 11.65 10.94
CA GLY A 28 -15.97 12.84 10.67
C GLY A 28 -16.83 14.11 10.58
N ASN A 29 -16.17 15.27 10.61
CA ASN A 29 -16.85 16.58 10.52
C ASN A 29 -17.65 16.76 9.23
N ASP A 30 -17.17 16.17 8.12
CA ASP A 30 -17.82 16.14 6.81
C ASP A 30 -19.17 15.41 6.86
N ILE A 31 -19.20 14.22 7.47
CA ILE A 31 -20.41 13.43 7.65
C ILE A 31 -21.36 14.12 8.65
N LEU A 32 -20.84 14.72 9.72
CA LEU A 32 -21.63 15.45 10.71
C LEU A 32 -22.34 16.66 10.10
N TRP A 33 -21.65 17.41 9.24
CA TRP A 33 -22.23 18.55 8.53
C TRP A 33 -23.38 18.13 7.63
N GLY A 34 -23.23 16.99 6.94
CA GLY A 34 -24.30 16.40 6.11
C GLY A 34 -25.51 15.92 6.93
N MET A 35 -25.32 15.54 8.19
CA MET A 35 -26.41 15.14 9.10
C MET A 35 -27.15 16.34 9.70
N HIS A 36 -26.44 17.43 9.99
CA HIS A 36 -27.05 18.64 10.53
C HIS A 36 -26.23 19.89 10.11
N PRO A 37 -26.75 20.74 9.20
CA PRO A 37 -25.96 21.81 8.57
C PRO A 37 -25.47 22.92 9.51
N ASN A 38 -25.95 22.95 10.76
CA ASN A 38 -25.49 23.89 11.80
C ASN A 38 -24.46 23.28 12.77
N ILE A 39 -23.97 22.05 12.51
CA ILE A 39 -22.95 21.36 13.31
C ILE A 39 -21.65 21.36 12.51
N ASN A 40 -20.71 22.21 12.90
CA ASN A 40 -19.56 22.54 12.07
C ASN A 40 -18.24 21.94 12.61
N ASN A 41 -18.22 21.49 13.87
CA ASN A 41 -17.02 20.95 14.51
C ASN A 41 -17.36 20.10 15.74
N MET A 42 -17.00 18.81 15.74
CA MET A 42 -17.12 17.90 16.89
C MET A 42 -16.11 18.14 18.02
N GLY A 43 -15.13 19.02 17.84
CA GLY A 43 -14.07 19.27 18.82
C GLY A 43 -13.07 18.11 18.93
N PHE A 44 -12.47 17.95 20.11
CA PHE A 44 -11.57 16.83 20.42
C PHE A 44 -12.36 15.63 20.94
N CYS A 45 -12.13 14.44 20.37
CA CYS A 45 -12.60 13.18 20.91
C CYS A 45 -11.42 12.23 21.15
N GLU A 46 -11.23 11.85 22.41
CA GLU A 46 -10.17 10.93 22.84
C GLU A 46 -10.25 9.57 22.13
N ALA A 47 -11.45 8.98 22.02
CA ALA A 47 -11.64 7.69 21.34
C ALA A 47 -11.25 7.75 19.86
N CYS A 48 -11.56 8.85 19.16
CA CYS A 48 -11.09 9.07 17.79
C CYS A 48 -9.59 9.31 17.72
N ALA A 49 -9.02 10.06 18.65
CA ALA A 49 -7.58 10.32 18.67
C ALA A 49 -6.79 9.01 18.83
N LEU A 50 -7.24 8.11 19.70
CA LEU A 50 -6.64 6.79 19.90
C LEU A 50 -6.93 5.85 18.71
N GLY A 51 -8.17 5.81 18.21
CA GLY A 51 -8.55 4.91 17.12
C GLY A 51 -8.01 5.30 15.75
N LYS A 52 -7.70 6.59 15.55
CA LYS A 52 -7.15 7.15 14.30
C LYS A 52 -5.71 7.63 14.46
N SER A 53 -5.05 7.36 15.59
CA SER A 53 -3.64 7.68 15.75
C SER A 53 -2.86 6.92 14.69
N LYS A 54 -2.18 7.65 13.82
CA LYS A 54 -1.22 7.08 12.87
C LYS A 54 0.17 7.17 13.47
N GLN A 55 0.98 6.14 13.22
CA GLN A 55 2.40 6.24 13.50
C GLN A 55 2.98 7.45 12.75
N LEU A 56 3.76 8.26 13.45
CA LEU A 56 4.46 9.38 12.82
C LEU A 56 5.45 8.85 11.78
N PRO A 57 5.75 9.62 10.72
CA PRO A 57 6.78 9.23 9.76
C PRO A 57 8.08 8.87 10.48
N TYR A 58 8.69 7.76 10.08
CA TYR A 58 10.00 7.37 10.57
C TYR A 58 11.01 8.47 10.26
N LYS A 59 11.76 8.91 11.28
CA LYS A 59 12.84 9.89 11.12
C LYS A 59 14.08 9.16 10.63
N GLY A 60 14.54 9.50 9.43
CA GLY A 60 15.77 8.97 8.85
C GLY A 60 15.67 8.78 7.34
N THR A 61 16.82 8.79 6.68
CA THR A 61 16.96 8.31 5.30
C THR A 61 17.44 6.87 5.36
N LEU A 62 16.84 5.97 4.59
CA LEU A 62 17.43 4.67 4.34
C LEU A 62 18.76 4.87 3.61
N PRO A 63 19.82 4.11 3.96
CA PRO A 63 21.06 4.14 3.20
C PRO A 63 20.76 3.73 1.76
N ARG A 64 21.14 4.58 0.81
CA ARG A 64 21.03 4.27 -0.61
C ARG A 64 22.32 3.63 -1.09
N GLU A 65 22.20 2.69 -2.01
CA GLU A 65 23.36 2.12 -2.66
C GLU A 65 24.21 3.15 -3.39
N LYS A 66 25.50 2.84 -3.55
CA LYS A 66 26.48 3.72 -4.20
C LYS A 66 26.81 3.32 -5.64
N ALA A 67 26.33 2.16 -6.09
CA ALA A 67 26.54 1.65 -7.43
C ALA A 67 25.41 0.69 -7.85
N PRO A 68 25.14 0.57 -9.17
CA PRO A 68 24.18 -0.41 -9.68
C PRO A 68 24.56 -1.85 -9.30
N GLY A 69 23.54 -2.69 -9.15
CA GLY A 69 23.67 -4.12 -8.88
C GLY A 69 23.85 -4.45 -7.40
N HIS A 70 24.32 -3.53 -6.56
CA HIS A 70 24.62 -3.85 -5.16
C HIS A 70 23.44 -4.44 -4.39
N THR A 71 22.31 -3.73 -4.37
CA THR A 71 21.08 -4.17 -3.71
C THR A 71 19.94 -4.20 -4.71
N VAL A 72 19.31 -5.37 -4.83
CA VAL A 72 18.17 -5.60 -5.71
C VAL A 72 16.97 -6.04 -4.89
N HIS A 73 15.89 -5.28 -4.99
CA HIS A 73 14.62 -5.60 -4.35
C HIS A 73 13.78 -6.48 -5.27
N SER A 74 13.35 -7.64 -4.77
CA SER A 74 12.44 -8.55 -5.45
C SER A 74 11.03 -8.44 -4.89
N ASP A 75 10.04 -8.43 -5.78
CA ASP A 75 8.61 -8.39 -5.46
C ASP A 75 7.88 -9.35 -6.40
N LEU A 76 7.25 -10.39 -5.84
CA LEU A 76 6.49 -11.39 -6.57
C LEU A 76 4.99 -11.09 -6.45
N SER A 77 4.32 -10.98 -7.58
CA SER A 77 2.88 -10.72 -7.57
C SER A 77 2.07 -11.91 -7.04
N SER A 78 0.88 -11.61 -6.53
CA SER A 78 -0.20 -12.59 -6.45
C SER A 78 -0.60 -13.11 -7.83
N ARG A 79 -1.36 -14.23 -7.86
CA ARG A 79 -1.89 -14.79 -9.11
C ARG A 79 -2.74 -13.74 -9.83
N ILE A 80 -2.39 -13.46 -11.07
CA ILE A 80 -3.09 -12.58 -12.00
C ILE A 80 -4.26 -13.36 -12.62
N SER A 81 -5.46 -12.78 -12.57
CA SER A 81 -6.66 -13.32 -13.22
C SER A 81 -7.41 -12.20 -13.96
N PRO A 82 -7.75 -12.36 -15.25
CA PRO A 82 -7.43 -13.51 -16.11
C PRO A 82 -5.91 -13.60 -16.41
N PRO A 83 -5.40 -14.79 -16.80
CA PRO A 83 -3.98 -14.94 -17.15
C PRO A 83 -3.58 -13.99 -18.28
N ARG A 84 -2.33 -13.50 -18.24
CA ARG A 84 -1.76 -12.70 -19.32
C ARG A 84 -1.49 -13.55 -20.56
N ILE A 85 -1.25 -12.88 -21.70
CA ILE A 85 -0.87 -13.51 -22.97
C ILE A 85 0.29 -14.51 -22.72
N GLY A 86 0.14 -15.74 -23.18
CA GLY A 86 1.12 -16.82 -22.97
C GLY A 86 0.93 -17.65 -21.68
N GLY A 87 -0.16 -17.44 -20.93
CA GLY A 87 -0.49 -18.22 -19.73
C GLY A 87 0.25 -17.74 -18.48
N GLY A 88 0.77 -16.50 -18.50
CA GLY A 88 1.44 -15.90 -17.36
C GLY A 88 0.46 -15.62 -16.23
N ASN A 89 0.72 -16.24 -15.07
CA ASN A 89 -0.10 -16.14 -13.87
C ASN A 89 0.52 -15.23 -12.81
N TYR A 90 1.81 -14.90 -12.92
CA TYR A 90 2.52 -14.06 -11.96
C TYR A 90 3.49 -13.13 -12.69
N TYR A 91 3.95 -12.08 -12.02
CA TYR A 91 5.12 -11.33 -12.44
C TYR A 91 6.12 -11.21 -11.29
N LEU A 92 7.40 -11.38 -11.61
CA LEU A 92 8.51 -11.04 -10.74
C LEU A 92 9.02 -9.66 -11.14
N LYS A 93 9.10 -8.75 -10.18
CA LYS A 93 9.70 -7.43 -10.34
C LYS A 93 11.00 -7.37 -9.57
N LEU A 94 12.09 -7.07 -10.27
CA LEU A 94 13.41 -6.82 -9.69
C LEU A 94 13.74 -5.34 -9.85
N THR A 95 14.01 -4.65 -8.75
CA THR A 95 14.32 -3.21 -8.74
C THR A 95 15.72 -2.99 -8.16
N ASP A 96 16.61 -2.39 -8.95
CA ASP A 96 17.94 -1.98 -8.48
C ASP A 96 17.82 -0.71 -7.62
N ASP A 97 18.35 -0.74 -6.39
CA ASP A 97 18.22 0.38 -5.43
C ASP A 97 18.95 1.66 -5.89
N TYR A 98 20.08 1.51 -6.57
CA TYR A 98 20.86 2.66 -7.04
C TYR A 98 20.20 3.34 -8.25
N SER A 99 19.98 2.61 -9.33
CA SER A 99 19.50 3.15 -10.61
C SER A 99 17.98 3.28 -10.67
N ILE A 100 17.25 2.64 -9.76
CA ILE A 100 15.77 2.54 -9.77
C ILE A 100 15.24 1.79 -11.02
N PHE A 101 16.14 1.15 -11.78
CA PHE A 101 15.81 0.32 -12.94
C PHE A 101 15.00 -0.89 -12.52
N LYS A 102 14.00 -1.25 -13.34
CA LYS A 102 13.04 -2.32 -13.03
C LYS A 102 13.06 -3.35 -14.14
N SER A 103 13.41 -4.58 -13.80
CA SER A 103 13.25 -5.74 -14.66
C SER A 103 11.96 -6.48 -14.28
N ILE A 104 11.13 -6.81 -15.26
CA ILE A 104 9.85 -7.49 -15.06
C ILE A 104 9.86 -8.79 -15.84
N TYR A 105 9.62 -9.90 -15.15
CA TYR A 105 9.56 -11.25 -15.71
C TYR A 105 8.16 -11.82 -15.53
N ILE A 106 7.59 -12.41 -16.58
CA ILE A 106 6.25 -13.00 -16.55
C ILE A 106 6.38 -14.51 -16.31
N LEU A 107 5.74 -15.01 -15.25
CA LEU A 107 5.89 -16.40 -14.81
C LEU A 107 4.59 -17.18 -14.98
N LYS A 108 4.71 -18.49 -15.25
CA LYS A 108 3.56 -19.40 -15.27
C LYS A 108 3.28 -19.95 -13.87
N HIS A 109 4.34 -20.24 -13.12
CA HIS A 109 4.30 -20.78 -11.76
C HIS A 109 5.19 -19.95 -10.82
N LYS A 110 4.88 -19.93 -9.51
CA LYS A 110 5.74 -19.29 -8.50
C LYS A 110 7.12 -19.95 -8.41
N SER A 111 7.21 -21.24 -8.71
CA SER A 111 8.46 -22.02 -8.74
C SER A 111 9.45 -21.52 -9.81
N ASP A 112 8.99 -20.75 -10.79
CA ASP A 112 9.85 -20.26 -11.88
C ASP A 112 10.75 -19.09 -11.43
N VAL A 113 10.51 -18.52 -10.24
CA VAL A 113 11.23 -17.35 -9.71
C VAL A 113 12.75 -17.58 -9.62
N GLU A 114 13.18 -18.73 -9.14
CA GLU A 114 14.60 -19.03 -8.95
C GLU A 114 15.37 -18.99 -10.29
N ALA A 115 14.77 -19.56 -11.34
CA ALA A 115 15.37 -19.57 -12.67
C ALA A 115 15.52 -18.14 -13.24
N GLU A 116 14.49 -17.30 -13.08
CA GLU A 116 14.54 -15.91 -13.55
C GLU A 116 15.50 -15.04 -12.74
N ILE A 117 15.63 -15.27 -11.43
CA ILE A 117 16.64 -14.59 -10.60
C ILE A 117 18.06 -14.95 -11.07
N ASN A 118 18.33 -16.23 -11.31
CA ASN A 118 19.64 -16.68 -11.82
C ASN A 118 19.94 -16.06 -13.20
N TYR A 119 18.94 -16.02 -14.09
CA TYR A 119 19.07 -15.34 -15.37
C TYR A 119 19.40 -13.85 -15.21
N TYR A 120 18.68 -13.16 -14.33
CA TYR A 120 18.92 -11.75 -14.04
C TYR A 120 20.34 -11.50 -13.50
N VAL A 121 20.82 -12.29 -12.55
CA VAL A 121 22.19 -12.16 -12.00
C VAL A 121 23.22 -12.30 -13.11
N HIS A 122 23.10 -13.35 -13.93
CA HIS A 122 23.99 -13.53 -15.08
C HIS A 122 23.93 -12.36 -16.07
N GLU A 123 22.75 -11.79 -16.32
CA GLU A 123 22.61 -10.64 -17.20
C GLU A 123 23.30 -9.39 -16.65
N VAL A 124 23.11 -9.10 -15.37
CA VAL A 124 23.73 -7.95 -14.69
C VAL A 124 25.25 -8.08 -14.69
N GLU A 125 25.76 -9.26 -14.36
CA GLU A 125 27.21 -9.51 -14.29
C GLU A 125 27.88 -9.52 -15.66
N ARG A 126 27.27 -10.18 -16.65
CA ARG A 126 27.91 -10.41 -17.96
C ARG A 126 27.69 -9.27 -18.93
N LYS A 127 26.49 -8.70 -19.00
CA LYS A 127 26.17 -7.64 -19.98
C LYS A 127 26.50 -6.25 -19.44
N HIS A 128 26.34 -6.04 -18.14
CA HIS A 128 26.46 -4.70 -17.54
C HIS A 128 27.72 -4.53 -16.69
N GLY A 129 28.42 -5.62 -16.35
CA GLY A 129 29.66 -5.58 -15.57
C GLY A 129 29.46 -5.18 -14.10
N TYR A 130 28.23 -5.26 -13.59
CA TYR A 130 27.91 -5.01 -12.17
C TYR A 130 27.77 -6.32 -11.42
N CYS A 131 28.08 -6.32 -10.12
CA CYS A 131 27.97 -7.53 -9.29
C CYS A 131 26.79 -7.40 -8.33
N VAL A 132 25.93 -8.43 -8.33
CA VAL A 132 24.80 -8.48 -7.40
C VAL A 132 25.26 -8.92 -6.02
N ARG A 133 25.07 -8.08 -4.99
CA ARG A 133 25.57 -8.36 -3.63
C ARG A 133 24.48 -8.81 -2.67
N VAL A 134 23.32 -8.16 -2.73
CA VAL A 134 22.20 -8.39 -1.82
C VAL A 134 20.90 -8.46 -2.60
N PHE A 135 20.14 -9.53 -2.37
CA PHE A 135 18.73 -9.61 -2.73
C PHE A 135 17.87 -9.35 -1.50
N VAL A 136 16.94 -8.39 -1.61
CA VAL A 136 15.97 -8.09 -0.57
C VAL A 136 14.60 -8.58 -1.06
N ASN A 137 14.06 -9.57 -0.36
CA ASN A 137 12.71 -10.08 -0.58
C ASN A 137 11.83 -9.74 0.64
N ASP A 138 10.53 -9.59 0.43
CA ASP A 138 9.53 -9.36 1.48
C ASP A 138 9.08 -10.65 2.19
N ASN A 139 9.73 -11.78 1.88
CA ASN A 139 9.36 -13.13 2.31
C ASN A 139 7.93 -13.53 1.88
N GLY A 140 7.46 -13.04 0.72
CA GLY A 140 6.24 -13.52 0.11
C GLY A 140 6.23 -15.05 -0.03
N ALA A 141 5.14 -15.68 0.45
CA ALA A 141 4.91 -17.12 0.38
C ALA A 141 4.55 -17.62 -1.03
#